data_AF-A0A086MLK8-F1
#
_entry.id   AF-A0A086MLK8-F1
#
_cell.length_a   1.000
_cell.length_b   1.000
_cell.length_c   1.000
_cell.angle_alpha   90.00
_cell.angle_beta   90.00
_cell.angle_gamma   90.00
#
_symmetry.space_group_name_H-M   'P 1'
#
loop_
_entity.id
_entity.type
_entity.pdbx_description
1 polymer ?
#
loop_
_entity_poly.entity_id
_entity_poly.type
_entity_poly.pdbx_seq_one_letter_code
_entity_poly.pdbx_strand_id
1 'polypeptide(L)'
;MPMSLSRGRLLYIATVLVAGIVIGLIVAPRPNLQELAVPPAAWPFAVSLVLDLIIGQMAAQGRAEPLTMGDRFVAVLGAGLIVTVMIAMAQ
;
A
#
# COMPACT_ATOMS: atom_id res chain seq x y z
N MET A 1 20.91 -14.15 -8.03
CA MET A 1 20.05 -14.23 -9.23
C MET A 1 19.28 -12.93 -9.31
N PRO A 2 19.30 -12.18 -10.43
CA PRO A 2 18.52 -10.96 -10.53
C PRO A 2 17.03 -11.36 -10.47
N MET A 3 16.34 -10.99 -9.40
CA MET A 3 14.89 -11.15 -9.31
C MET A 3 14.25 -10.13 -10.26
N SER A 4 13.97 -10.53 -11.50
CA SER A 4 13.12 -9.72 -12.37
C SER A 4 11.70 -9.72 -11.78
N LEU A 5 11.35 -8.65 -11.06
CA LEU A 5 10.00 -8.40 -10.59
C LEU A 5 9.03 -8.48 -11.77
N SER A 6 7.98 -9.31 -11.67
CA SER A 6 6.96 -9.37 -12.73
C SER A 6 6.23 -8.02 -12.82
N ARG A 7 5.81 -7.63 -14.04
CA ARG A 7 5.17 -6.32 -14.26
C ARG A 7 3.95 -6.09 -13.35
N GLY A 8 3.16 -7.14 -13.11
CA GLY A 8 2.00 -7.07 -12.23
C GLY A 8 2.38 -6.77 -10.77
N ARG A 9 3.47 -7.37 -10.28
CA ARG A 9 4.00 -7.13 -8.95
C ARG A 9 4.51 -5.69 -8.79
N LEU A 10 5.22 -5.18 -9.78
CA LEU A 10 5.69 -3.79 -9.82
C LEU A 10 4.51 -2.81 -9.79
N LEU A 11 3.47 -3.06 -10.60
CA LEU A 11 2.25 -2.25 -10.60
C LEU A 11 1.52 -2.29 -9.26
N TYR A 12 1.42 -3.46 -8.62
CA TYR A 12 0.84 -3.59 -7.29
C TYR A 12 1.61 -2.76 -6.24
N ILE A 13 2.93 -2.93 -6.16
CA ILE A 13 3.77 -2.18 -5.21
C ILE A 13 3.63 -0.69 -5.47
N ALA A 14 3.75 -0.26 -6.73
CA ALA A 14 3.61 1.15 -7.10
C ALA A 14 2.24 1.72 -6.69
N THR A 15 1.16 0.96 -6.90
CA THR A 15 -0.20 1.38 -6.54
C THR A 15 -0.34 1.59 -5.04
N VAL A 16 0.17 0.66 -4.23
CA VAL A 16 0.11 0.76 -2.76
C VAL A 16 0.98 1.92 -2.25
N LEU A 17 2.17 2.15 -2.84
CA LEU A 17 3.01 3.29 -2.50
C LEU A 17 2.34 4.63 -2.84
N VAL A 18 1.75 4.74 -4.03
CA VAL A 18 0.98 5.92 -4.44
C VAL A 18 -0.19 6.15 -3.50
N ALA A 19 -0.89 5.09 -3.07
CA ALA A 19 -1.93 5.21 -2.07
C ALA A 19 -1.41 5.76 -0.73
N GLY A 20 -0.23 5.31 -0.29
CA GLY A 20 0.46 5.89 0.88
C GLY A 20 0.72 7.39 0.74
N ILE A 21 1.22 7.83 -0.42
CA ILE A 21 1.42 9.26 -0.70
C ILE A 21 0.09 10.03 -0.62
N VAL A 22 -0.95 9.53 -1.29
CA VAL A 22 -2.29 10.15 -1.30
C VAL A 22 -2.86 10.26 0.12
N ILE A 23 -2.75 9.18 0.92
CA ILE A 23 -3.17 9.17 2.33
C ILE A 23 -2.37 10.21 3.13
N GLY A 24 -1.05 10.24 2.96
CA GLY A 24 -0.18 11.23 3.61
C GLY A 24 -0.60 12.67 3.29
N LEU A 25 -0.83 12.99 2.01
CA LEU A 25 -1.30 14.33 1.58
C LEU A 25 -2.66 14.71 2.16
N ILE A 26 -3.55 13.74 2.35
CA ILE A 26 -4.89 13.94 2.91
C ILE A 26 -4.82 14.16 4.43
N VAL A 27 -3.99 13.38 5.12
CA VAL A 27 -3.98 13.31 6.58
C VAL A 27 -3.02 14.31 7.22
N ALA A 28 -1.88 14.59 6.59
CA ALA A 28 -0.87 15.53 7.10
C ALA A 28 -1.46 16.88 7.53
N PRO A 29 -2.33 17.56 6.75
CA PRO A 29 -2.91 18.85 7.17
C PRO A 29 -4.13 18.72 8.11
N ARG A 30 -4.53 17.50 8.51
CA ARG A 30 -5.80 17.22 9.19
C ARG A 30 -5.58 16.45 10.50
N PRO A 31 -5.35 17.15 11.64
CA PRO A 31 -5.07 16.50 12.92
C PRO A 31 -6.20 15.59 13.40
N ASN A 32 -7.45 15.92 13.08
CA ASN A 32 -8.62 15.08 13.39
C ASN A 32 -8.58 13.68 12.74
N LEU A 33 -7.85 13.50 11.64
CA LEU A 33 -7.68 12.20 10.99
C LEU A 33 -6.55 11.38 11.62
N GLN A 34 -5.62 12.02 12.34
CA GLN A 34 -4.49 11.36 13.00
C GLN A 34 -4.93 10.70 14.32
N GLU A 35 -5.97 11.23 14.95
CA GLU A 35 -6.53 10.74 16.23
C GLU A 35 -7.62 9.68 16.06
N LEU A 36 -7.86 9.21 14.83
CA LEU A 36 -8.81 8.14 14.58
C LEU A 36 -8.36 6.82 15.22
N ALA A 37 -9.34 5.96 15.56
CA ALA A 37 -9.09 4.67 16.20
C ALA A 37 -8.13 3.76 15.40
N VAL A 38 -8.08 3.92 14.08
CA VAL A 38 -7.09 3.27 13.22
C VAL A 38 -6.08 4.32 12.77
N PRO A 39 -4.79 4.18 13.15
CA PRO A 39 -3.78 5.15 12.79
C PRO A 39 -3.62 5.22 11.26
N PRO A 40 -3.43 6.41 10.68
CA PRO A 40 -3.27 6.61 9.23
C PRO A 40 -2.18 5.75 8.59
N ALA A 41 -1.10 5.44 9.33
CA ALA A 41 -0.03 4.56 8.86
C ALA A 41 -0.52 3.12 8.55
N ALA A 42 -1.64 2.68 9.11
CA ALA A 42 -2.26 1.38 8.83
C ALA A 42 -3.23 1.42 7.63
N TRP A 43 -3.65 2.59 7.14
CA TRP A 43 -4.62 2.69 6.05
C TRP A 43 -4.14 2.10 4.71
N PRO A 44 -2.84 2.14 4.35
CA PRO A 44 -2.34 1.44 3.17
C PRO A 44 -2.58 -0.08 3.19
N PHE A 45 -2.72 -0.68 4.38
CA PHE A 45 -3.09 -2.09 4.50
C PHE A 45 -4.49 -2.36 3.96
N ALA A 46 -5.47 -1.49 4.23
CA ALA A 46 -6.82 -1.63 3.68
C ALA A 46 -6.82 -1.57 2.15
N VAL A 47 -6.01 -0.67 1.57
CA VAL A 47 -5.82 -0.59 0.11
C VAL A 47 -5.21 -1.88 -0.43
N SER A 48 -4.18 -2.39 0.24
CA SER A 48 -3.54 -3.65 -0.10
C SER A 48 -4.53 -4.83 -0.08
N LEU A 49 -5.43 -4.90 0.91
CA LEU A 49 -6.47 -5.94 0.98
C LEU A 49 -7.45 -5.89 -0.18
N VAL A 50 -7.89 -4.69 -0.58
CA VAL A 50 -8.78 -4.53 -1.74
C VAL A 50 -8.07 -4.99 -3.02
N LEU A 51 -6.79 -4.63 -3.19
CA LEU A 51 -6.00 -5.07 -4.33
C LEU A 51 -5.74 -6.59 -4.30
N ASP A 52 -5.49 -7.17 -3.12
CA ASP A 52 -5.33 -8.61 -2.93
C ASP A 52 -6.60 -9.37 -3.36
N LEU A 53 -7.79 -8.85 -3.05
CA LEU A 53 -9.06 -9.46 -3.50
C LEU A 53 -9.19 -9.42 -5.02
N ILE A 54 -8.90 -8.27 -5.65
CA ILE A 54 -8.98 -8.11 -7.11
C ILE A 54 -7.97 -9.03 -7.80
N ILE A 55 -6.72 -9.06 -7.32
CA ILE A 55 -5.65 -9.88 -7.90
C ILE A 55 -5.91 -11.36 -7.64
N GLY A 56 -6.43 -11.73 -6.47
CA GLY A 56 -6.86 -13.08 -6.16
C GLY A 56 -7.95 -13.58 -7.12
N GLN A 57 -8.95 -12.74 -7.42
CA GLN A 57 -9.98 -13.07 -8.41
C GLN A 57 -9.40 -13.22 -9.83
N MET A 58 -8.50 -12.33 -10.25
CA MET A 58 -7.85 -12.44 -11.55
C MET A 58 -6.93 -13.66 -11.64
N ALA A 59 -6.25 -14.02 -10.56
CA ALA A 59 -5.40 -15.20 -10.48
C ALA A 59 -6.24 -16.49 -10.56
N ALA A 60 -7.40 -16.53 -9.90
CA ALA A 60 -8.35 -17.65 -10.03
C ALA A 60 -8.87 -17.84 -11.46
N GLN A 61 -8.89 -16.78 -12.27
CA GLN A 61 -9.24 -16.82 -13.69
C GLN A 61 -8.04 -17.11 -14.62
N GLY A 62 -6.84 -17.35 -14.06
CA GLY A 62 -5.61 -17.56 -14.82
C GLY A 62 -5.09 -16.30 -15.53
N ARG A 63 -5.57 -15.11 -15.16
CA ARG A 63 -5.23 -13.82 -15.80
C ARG A 63 -4.12 -13.05 -15.09
N ALA A 64 -3.75 -13.45 -13.88
CA ALA A 64 -2.71 -12.80 -13.08
C ALA A 64 -1.91 -13.82 -12.27
N GLU A 65 -0.64 -13.51 -12.00
CA GLU A 65 0.17 -14.26 -11.04
C GLU A 65 -0.26 -13.93 -9.60
N PRO A 66 -0.35 -14.93 -8.71
CA PRO A 66 -0.62 -14.67 -7.29
C PRO A 66 0.51 -13.87 -6.65
N LEU A 67 0.13 -12.88 -5.85
CA LEU A 67 1.06 -12.08 -5.04
C LEU A 67 1.70 -12.92 -3.95
N THR A 68 3.00 -12.75 -3.74
CA THR A 68 3.70 -13.37 -2.61
C THR A 68 3.50 -12.56 -1.34
N MET A 69 3.58 -13.22 -0.19
CA MET A 69 3.49 -12.54 1.12
C MET A 69 4.58 -11.47 1.28
N GLY A 70 5.76 -11.69 0.69
CA GLY A 70 6.86 -10.71 0.68
C GLY A 70 6.53 -9.43 -0.08
N ASP A 71 5.85 -9.53 -1.23
CA ASP A 71 5.47 -8.35 -2.01
C ASP A 71 4.47 -7.47 -1.27
N ARG A 72 3.49 -8.12 -0.64
CA ARG A 72 2.49 -7.46 0.19
C ARG A 72 3.14 -6.72 1.35
N PHE A 73 4.08 -7.38 2.01
CA PHE A 73 4.81 -6.82 3.13
C PHE A 73 5.63 -5.58 2.73
N VAL A 74 6.40 -5.68 1.64
CA VAL A 74 7.20 -4.57 1.11
C VAL A 74 6.32 -3.38 0.72
N ALA A 75 5.21 -3.65 0.03
CA ALA A 75 4.27 -2.61 -0.40
C ALA A 75 3.62 -1.89 0.79
N VAL A 76 3.06 -2.64 1.74
CA VAL A 76 2.34 -2.09 2.89
C VAL A 76 3.29 -1.36 3.84
N LEU A 77 4.44 -1.95 4.16
CA LEU A 77 5.42 -1.27 5.01
C LEU A 77 5.98 -0.01 4.35
N GLY A 78 6.32 -0.09 3.06
CA GLY A 78 6.80 1.07 2.31
C GLY A 78 5.78 2.21 2.34
N ALA A 79 4.51 1.92 2.09
CA ALA A 79 3.44 2.91 2.12
C ALA A 79 3.16 3.44 3.53
N GLY A 80 3.17 2.59 4.56
CA GLY A 80 3.00 3.00 5.95
C GLY A 80 4.14 3.91 6.43
N LEU A 81 5.38 3.62 6.03
CA LEU A 81 6.54 4.49 6.28
C LEU A 81 6.38 5.84 5.58
N ILE A 82 5.96 5.85 4.31
CA ILE A 82 5.69 7.11 3.58
C ILE A 82 4.67 7.96 4.33
N VAL A 83 3.52 7.39 4.71
CA VAL A 83 2.48 8.10 5.48
C VAL A 83 3.06 8.66 6.78
N THR A 84 3.82 7.86 7.50
CA THR A 84 4.41 8.24 8.80
C THR A 84 5.38 9.41 8.64
N VAL A 85 6.29 9.33 7.67
CA VAL A 85 7.26 10.41 7.37
C VAL A 85 6.54 11.68 6.96
N MET A 86 5.52 11.59 6.10
CA MET A 86 4.77 12.76 5.66
C MET A 86 4.02 13.45 6.78
N ILE A 87 3.41 12.69 7.69
CA ILE A 87 2.76 13.24 8.88
C ILE A 87 3.81 13.89 9.79
N ALA A 88 4.94 13.23 10.05
CA ALA A 88 6.00 13.76 10.90
C ALA A 88 6.64 15.05 10.35
N MET A 89 6.77 15.17 9.02
CA MET A 89 7.31 16.35 8.35
C MET A 89 6.30 17.51 8.23
N ALA A 90 5.03 17.26 8.52
CA ALA A 90 3.95 18.26 8.44
C ALA A 90 3.56 18.85 9.80
N GLN A 91 4.14 18.34 10.88
CA GLN A 91 4.04 18.88 12.25
C GLN A 91 5.11 19.96 12.47
#